data_AF-A0A1H7ZJP2-F1
#
_entry.id   AF-A0A1H7ZJP2-F1
#
_cell.length_a   1.000
_cell.length_b   1.000
_cell.length_c   1.000
_cell.angle_alpha   90.00
_cell.angle_beta   90.00
_cell.angle_gamma   90.00
#
_symmetry.space_group_name_H-M   'P 1'
#
loop_
_entity.id
_entity.type
_entity.pdbx_description
1 polymer ?
#
loop_
_entity_poly.entity_id
_entity_poly.type
_entity_poly.pdbx_seq_one_letter_code
_entity_poly.pdbx_strand_id
1 'polypeptide(L)'
;MRLGRFKFVHVKSAEMQRMRSILGVRKLIVRKLVGTESEIRGMLHSFTLRVGPISRGNFAGRVCHLTEDADVVIQELAIRLLAVRDA
;
A
#
# COMPACT_ATOMS: atom_id res chain seq x y z
N MET A 1 -17.52 -21.52 42.72
CA MET A 1 -16.42 -20.88 41.97
C MET A 1 -16.08 -19.54 42.62
N ARG A 2 -14.83 -19.32 43.06
CA ARG A 2 -14.36 -17.99 43.51
C ARG A 2 -13.67 -17.31 42.34
N LEU A 3 -14.39 -16.47 41.61
CA LEU A 3 -13.78 -15.53 40.67
C LEU A 3 -13.12 -14.45 41.54
N GLY A 4 -11.80 -14.52 41.71
CA GLY A 4 -11.03 -13.48 42.40
C GLY A 4 -11.34 -12.10 41.83
N ARG A 5 -11.30 -11.07 42.67
CA ARG A 5 -11.67 -9.68 42.32
C ARG A 5 -11.10 -9.29 40.96
N PHE A 6 -11.96 -9.16 39.95
CA PHE A 6 -11.62 -8.53 38.69
C PHE A 6 -11.24 -7.08 38.99
N LYS A 7 -9.95 -6.75 38.82
CA LYS A 7 -9.44 -5.39 38.95
C LYS A 7 -9.18 -4.88 37.54
N PHE A 8 -9.71 -3.72 37.18
CA PHE A 8 -9.39 -3.04 35.92
C PHE A 8 -7.92 -2.59 35.94
N VAL A 9 -6.98 -3.50 35.63
CA VAL A 9 -5.54 -3.20 35.65
C VAL A 9 -5.05 -2.62 34.33
N HIS A 10 -5.87 -2.69 33.27
CA HIS A 10 -5.53 -2.22 31.93
C HIS A 10 -6.74 -1.55 31.27
N VAL A 11 -7.25 -0.47 31.87
CA VAL A 11 -7.97 0.51 31.03
C VAL A 11 -6.90 1.16 30.17
N LYS A 12 -7.04 0.99 28.87
CA LYS A 12 -6.17 1.56 27.86
C LYS A 12 -6.15 3.09 28.05
N SER A 13 -5.07 3.65 28.61
CA SER A 13 -5.00 5.10 28.85
C SER A 13 -5.21 5.87 27.55
N ALA A 14 -5.79 7.08 27.64
CA ALA A 14 -6.06 7.91 26.48
C ALA A 14 -4.78 8.20 25.65
N GLU A 15 -3.64 8.32 26.32
CA GLU A 15 -2.33 8.46 25.70
C GLU A 15 -1.92 7.21 24.90
N MET A 16 -2.09 6.03 25.49
CA MET A 16 -1.81 4.77 24.80
C MET A 16 -2.77 4.58 23.60
N GLN A 17 -4.04 4.99 23.71
CA GLN A 17 -4.98 4.95 22.59
C GLN A 17 -4.52 5.86 21.45
N ARG A 18 -4.12 7.11 21.75
CA ARG A 18 -3.52 8.03 20.78
C ARG A 18 -2.30 7.43 20.08
N MET A 19 -1.34 6.90 20.84
CA MET A 19 -0.11 6.32 20.26
C MET A 19 -0.42 5.16 19.29
N ARG A 20 -1.32 4.26 19.68
CA ARG A 20 -1.75 3.17 18.77
C ARG A 20 -2.49 3.67 17.55
N SER A 21 -3.31 4.71 17.67
CA SER A 21 -3.97 5.31 16.51
C SER A 21 -2.94 5.86 15.52
N ILE A 22 -1.93 6.59 16.00
CA ILE A 22 -0.86 7.14 15.15
C ILE A 22 -0.08 6.02 14.44
N LEU A 23 0.35 5.00 15.19
CA LEU A 23 1.06 3.84 14.61
C LEU A 23 0.17 3.04 13.65
N GLY A 24 -1.13 2.93 13.96
CA GLY A 24 -2.14 2.31 13.12
C GLY A 24 -2.29 3.04 11.78
N VAL A 25 -2.39 4.37 11.80
CA VAL A 25 -2.44 5.21 10.60
C VAL A 25 -1.16 5.08 9.80
N ARG A 26 0.02 5.15 10.43
CA ARG A 26 1.30 4.94 9.72
C ARG A 26 1.34 3.57 9.02
N LYS A 27 0.94 2.50 9.72
CA LYS A 27 0.88 1.15 9.15
C LYS A 27 -0.17 1.04 8.03
N LEU A 28 -1.28 1.76 8.14
CA LEU A 28 -2.31 1.82 7.10
C LEU A 28 -1.75 2.47 5.82
N ILE A 29 -1.11 3.63 5.94
CA ILE A 29 -0.52 4.36 4.79
C ILE A 29 0.52 3.49 4.08
N VAL A 30 1.46 2.90 4.83
CA VAL A 30 2.49 2.02 4.24
C VAL A 30 1.87 0.83 3.52
N ARG A 31 0.83 0.21 4.09
CA ARG A 31 0.14 -0.91 3.43
C ARG A 31 -0.61 -0.47 2.18
N LYS A 32 -1.24 0.70 2.18
CA LYS A 32 -1.92 1.23 0.99
C LYS A 32 -0.93 1.50 -0.14
N LEU A 33 0.21 2.15 0.14
CA LEU A 33 1.24 2.41 -0.86
C LEU A 33 1.79 1.11 -1.47
N VAL A 34 2.15 0.14 -0.64
CA VAL A 34 2.61 -1.18 -1.13
C VAL A 34 1.50 -1.91 -1.87
N GLY A 35 0.25 -1.82 -1.39
CA GLY A 35 -0.92 -2.37 -2.06
C GLY A 35 -1.11 -1.82 -3.46
N THR A 36 -1.02 -0.50 -3.63
CA THR A 36 -1.11 0.14 -4.95
C THR A 36 0.01 -0.29 -5.89
N GLU A 37 1.26 -0.44 -5.41
CA GLU A 37 2.35 -0.98 -6.24
C GLU A 37 2.09 -2.44 -6.65
N SER A 38 1.55 -3.25 -5.74
CA SER A 38 1.17 -4.65 -6.01
C SER A 38 0.02 -4.76 -7.00
N GLU A 39 -1.00 -3.90 -6.90
CA GLU A 39 -2.13 -3.83 -7.83
C GLU A 39 -1.67 -3.43 -9.24
N ILE A 40 -0.79 -2.42 -9.36
CA ILE A 40 -0.17 -2.04 -10.65
C ILE A 40 0.59 -3.22 -11.26
N ARG A 41 1.42 -3.92 -10.45
CA ARG A 41 2.13 -5.11 -10.92
C ARG A 41 1.18 -6.22 -11.36
N GLY A 42 0.09 -6.43 -10.63
CA GLY A 42 -0.94 -7.43 -10.95
C GLY A 42 -1.66 -7.11 -12.26
N MET A 43 -2.05 -5.86 -12.46
CA MET A 43 -2.63 -5.38 -13.72
C MET A 43 -1.69 -5.64 -14.89
N LEU A 44 -0.42 -5.21 -14.78
CA LEU A 44 0.56 -5.40 -15.85
C LEU A 44 0.80 -6.88 -16.14
N HIS A 45 0.82 -7.72 -15.10
CA HIS A 45 0.95 -9.16 -15.26
C HIS A 45 -0.23 -9.78 -16.04
N SER A 46 -1.46 -9.29 -15.86
CA SER A 46 -2.62 -9.74 -16.66
C SER A 46 -2.45 -9.48 -18.16
N PHE A 47 -1.63 -8.50 -18.54
CA PHE A 47 -1.28 -8.19 -19.94
C PHE A 47 0.05 -8.81 -20.37
N THR A 48 0.60 -9.77 -19.62
CA THR A 48 1.91 -10.41 -19.88
C THR A 48 3.11 -9.44 -19.75
N LEU A 49 2.92 -8.23 -19.23
CA LEU A 49 3.98 -7.25 -18.99
C LEU A 49 4.62 -7.47 -17.62
N ARG A 50 5.91 -7.86 -17.61
CA ARG A 50 6.64 -8.16 -16.37
C ARG A 50 7.52 -6.99 -15.93
N VAL A 51 7.21 -6.42 -14.77
CA VAL A 51 7.99 -5.34 -14.16
C VAL A 51 9.36 -5.81 -13.66
N GLY A 52 9.43 -6.98 -13.00
CA GLY A 52 10.67 -7.50 -12.41
C GLY A 52 11.05 -6.86 -11.05
N PRO A 53 12.17 -7.30 -10.43
CA PRO A 53 12.66 -6.75 -9.16
C PRO A 53 13.28 -5.36 -9.38
N ILE A 54 12.69 -4.32 -8.78
CA ILE A 54 13.06 -2.92 -9.00
C ILE A 54 12.92 -2.13 -7.69
N SER A 55 13.79 -1.14 -7.49
CA SER A 55 13.71 -0.20 -6.36
C SER A 55 12.49 0.72 -6.50
N ARG A 56 11.92 1.18 -5.37
CA ARG A 56 10.72 2.04 -5.38
C ARG A 56 10.89 3.32 -6.22
N GLY A 57 12.08 3.93 -6.18
CA GLY A 57 12.37 5.15 -6.95
C GLY A 57 12.33 4.93 -8.47
N ASN A 58 12.74 3.75 -8.94
CA ASN A 58 12.77 3.44 -10.38
C ASN A 58 11.48 2.79 -10.89
N PHE A 59 10.50 2.54 -10.00
CA PHE A 59 9.28 1.83 -10.35
C PHE A 59 8.44 2.58 -11.39
N ALA A 60 8.24 3.90 -11.22
CA ALA A 60 7.43 4.69 -12.15
C ALA A 60 8.06 4.72 -13.55
N GLY A 61 9.36 5.01 -13.63
CA GLY A 61 10.08 5.02 -14.90
C GLY A 61 10.03 3.67 -15.62
N ARG A 62 10.12 2.54 -14.88
CA ARG A 62 9.94 1.22 -15.50
C ARG A 62 8.53 1.01 -16.03
N VAL A 63 7.51 1.36 -15.25
CA VAL A 63 6.11 1.15 -15.66
C VAL A 63 5.80 1.97 -16.91
N CYS A 64 6.26 3.23 -16.97
CA CYS A 64 6.13 4.04 -18.19
C CYS A 64 6.81 3.36 -19.38
N HIS A 65 8.10 2.98 -19.26
CA HIS A 65 8.82 2.29 -20.33
C HIS A 65 8.16 0.98 -20.78
N LEU A 66 7.58 0.21 -19.85
CA LEU A 66 6.92 -1.05 -20.19
C LEU A 66 5.56 -0.86 -20.88
N THR A 67 4.96 0.31 -20.74
CA THR A 67 3.64 0.62 -21.31
C THR A 67 3.72 1.49 -22.55
N GLU A 68 4.91 1.98 -22.93
CA GLU A 68 5.16 2.73 -24.17
C GLU A 68 4.76 1.95 -25.43
N ASP A 69 5.07 0.65 -25.48
CA ASP A 69 4.74 -0.23 -26.61
C ASP A 69 3.39 -0.98 -26.42
N ALA A 70 2.67 -0.70 -25.33
CA ALA A 70 1.42 -1.37 -25.00
C ALA A 70 0.20 -0.65 -25.62
N ASP A 71 -0.99 -1.23 -25.43
CA ASP A 71 -2.24 -0.58 -25.79
C ASP A 71 -2.38 0.78 -25.07
N VAL A 72 -2.86 1.80 -25.81
CA VAL A 72 -3.05 3.17 -25.33
C VAL A 72 -3.89 3.21 -24.05
N VAL A 73 -4.92 2.36 -23.94
CA VAL A 73 -5.78 2.27 -22.76
C VAL A 73 -4.99 1.79 -21.53
N ILE A 74 -4.11 0.80 -21.71
CA ILE A 74 -3.29 0.26 -20.62
C ILE A 74 -2.27 1.30 -20.16
N GLN A 75 -1.66 2.02 -21.10
CA GLN A 75 -0.71 3.10 -20.79
C GLN A 75 -1.39 4.20 -19.97
N GLU A 76 -2.58 4.64 -20.37
CA GLU A 76 -3.31 5.70 -19.67
C GLU A 76 -3.76 5.27 -18.26
N LEU A 77 -4.19 4.01 -18.10
CA LEU A 77 -4.50 3.42 -16.81
C LEU A 77 -3.27 3.35 -15.89
N ALA A 78 -2.13 2.93 -16.43
CA ALA A 78 -0.88 2.86 -15.68
C ALA A 78 -0.43 4.24 -15.19
N ILE A 79 -0.51 5.27 -16.04
CA ILE A 79 -0.19 6.66 -15.67
C ILE A 79 -1.12 7.17 -14.57
N ARG A 80 -2.44 6.92 -14.67
CA ARG A 80 -3.40 7.32 -13.64
C ARG A 80 -3.14 6.64 -12.30
N LEU A 81 -2.81 5.35 -12.30
CA LEU A 81 -2.47 4.63 -11.07
C LEU A 81 -1.14 5.09 -10.45
N LEU A 82 -0.15 5.44 -11.28
CA LEU A 82 1.08 6.05 -10.81
C LEU A 82 0.82 7.42 -10.16
N ALA A 83 -0.09 8.23 -10.72
CA ALA A 83 -0.47 9.51 -10.13
C ALA A 83 -1.12 9.33 -8.74
N VAL A 84 -1.93 8.28 -8.53
CA VAL A 84 -2.51 7.97 -7.21
C VAL A 84 -1.44 7.53 -6.20
N ARG A 85 -0.36 6.89 -6.65
CA ARG A 85 0.76 6.50 -5.77
C ARG A 85 1.59 7.71 -5.32
N ASP A 86 1.77 8.69 -6.20
CA ASP A 86 2.62 9.87 -5.98
C ASP A 86 1.90 11.06 -5.34
N ALA A 87 0.58 10.96 -5.14
CA ALA A 87 -0.25 11.92 -4.41
C ALA A 87 -0.15 11.77 -2.88
#